data_AF-A0A699YYC8-F1
#
_entry.id   AF-A0A699YYC8-F1
#
_cell.length_a   1.000
_cell.length_b   1.000
_cell.length_c   1.000
_cell.angle_alpha   90.00
_cell.angle_beta   90.00
_cell.angle_gamma   90.00
#
_symmetry.space_group_name_H-M   'P 1'
#
loop_
_entity.id
_entity.type
_entity.pdbx_description
1 polymer ?
#
loop_
_entity_poly.entity_id
_entity_poly.type
_entity_poly.pdbx_seq_one_letter_code
_entity_poly.pdbx_strand_id
1 'polypeptide(L)'
;MLRFLILLNGMIPISLYVTLEMVKVLQCYIIYNTDRQMYHADSDTRFSCRTTTLNEDLGQVAYVLSDKTGTLTQNVMGFVWASIDTQLYGKQVTSDPKACTHIPDKACKPS
;
A
#
# COMPACT_ATOMS: atom_id res chain seq x y z
N MET A 1 39.42 -32.67 -15.85
CA MET A 1 38.49 -32.06 -14.87
C MET A 1 38.78 -30.58 -14.66
N LEU A 2 39.91 -30.17 -14.07
CA LEU A 2 40.21 -28.76 -13.77
C LEU A 2 40.19 -27.81 -15.00
N ARG A 3 40.74 -28.23 -16.14
CA ARG A 3 40.74 -27.43 -17.39
C ARG A 3 39.32 -27.17 -17.93
N PHE A 4 38.41 -28.12 -17.77
CA PHE A 4 37.01 -27.99 -18.20
C PHE A 4 36.25 -27.02 -17.30
N LEU A 5 36.50 -27.07 -15.98
CA LEU A 5 35.95 -26.13 -14.99
C LEU A 5 36.40 -24.69 -15.22
N ILE A 6 37.67 -24.47 -15.62
CA ILE A 6 38.19 -23.13 -15.93
C ILE A 6 37.51 -22.54 -17.18
N LEU A 7 37.23 -23.36 -18.20
CA LEU A 7 36.47 -22.94 -19.39
C LEU A 7 34.98 -22.67 -19.06
N LEU A 8 34.38 -23.48 -18.18
CA LEU A 8 33.02 -23.29 -17.64
C LEU A 8 32.90 -22.07 -16.71
N ASN A 9 33.97 -21.66 -16.04
CA ASN A 9 33.98 -20.49 -15.15
C ASN A 9 33.68 -19.18 -15.92
N GLY A 10 34.02 -19.13 -17.23
CA GLY A 10 33.59 -18.05 -18.12
C GLY A 10 32.14 -18.16 -18.60
N MET A 11 31.49 -19.33 -18.43
CA MET A 11 30.09 -19.56 -18.80
C MET A 11 29.10 -19.25 -17.68
N ILE A 12 29.52 -19.21 -16.41
CA ILE A 12 28.76 -18.57 -15.32
C ILE A 12 29.26 -17.12 -15.29
N PRO A 13 28.62 -16.22 -16.02
CA PRO A 13 29.21 -14.92 -16.25
C PRO A 13 28.98 -14.09 -15.00
N ILE A 14 30.05 -13.55 -14.41
CA ILE A 14 29.93 -12.46 -13.42
C ILE A 14 29.04 -11.35 -13.99
N SER A 15 29.10 -11.13 -15.31
CA SER A 15 28.24 -10.21 -16.02
C SER A 15 26.75 -10.57 -15.96
N LEU A 16 26.35 -11.84 -15.98
CA LEU A 16 24.93 -12.23 -15.89
C LEU A 16 24.37 -11.81 -14.54
N TYR A 17 25.07 -12.13 -13.46
CA TYR A 17 24.67 -11.74 -12.11
C TYR A 17 24.56 -10.22 -11.97
N VAL A 18 25.56 -9.48 -12.44
CA VAL A 18 25.56 -8.01 -12.42
C VAL A 18 24.43 -7.43 -13.28
N THR A 19 24.13 -8.00 -14.45
CA THR A 19 23.03 -7.54 -15.30
C THR A 19 21.67 -7.76 -14.65
N LEU A 20 21.45 -8.89 -13.96
CA LEU A 20 20.19 -9.15 -13.26
C LEU A 20 19.97 -8.13 -12.13
N GLU A 21 21.00 -7.85 -11.33
CA GLU A 21 20.92 -6.81 -10.30
C GLU A 21 20.65 -5.41 -10.89
N MET A 22 21.30 -5.08 -12.02
CA MET A 22 21.07 -3.81 -12.71
C MET A 22 19.63 -3.66 -13.21
N VAL A 23 19.05 -4.72 -13.76
CA VAL A 23 17.65 -4.70 -14.21
C VAL A 23 16.70 -4.46 -13.03
N LYS A 24 16.95 -5.08 -11.88
CA LYS A 24 16.14 -4.88 -10.66
C LYS A 24 16.20 -3.44 -10.18
N VAL A 25 17.39 -2.83 -10.18
CA VAL A 25 17.57 -1.41 -9.81
C VAL A 25 16.85 -0.49 -10.79
N LEU A 26 16.95 -0.76 -12.10
CA LEU A 26 16.25 0.00 -13.13
C LEU A 26 14.73 -0.07 -12.97
N GLN A 27 14.17 -1.24 -12.67
CA GLN A 27 12.74 -1.41 -12.40
C GLN A 27 12.29 -0.57 -11.20
N CYS A 28 13.02 -0.63 -10.08
CA CYS A 28 12.74 0.22 -8.91
C CYS A 28 12.75 1.71 -9.26
N TYR A 29 13.74 2.14 -10.06
CA TYR A 29 13.89 3.54 -10.46
C TYR A 29 12.72 4.01 -11.35
N ILE A 30 12.28 3.17 -12.29
CA ILE A 30 11.15 3.47 -13.17
C ILE A 30 9.88 3.61 -12.34
N ILE A 31 9.59 2.68 -11.42
CA ILE A 31 8.39 2.75 -10.57
C ILE A 31 8.43 4.01 -9.70
N TYR A 32 9.57 4.30 -9.07
CA TYR A 32 9.73 5.49 -8.23
C TYR A 32 9.46 6.80 -8.97
N ASN A 33 9.89 6.91 -10.23
CA ASN A 33 9.81 8.16 -10.99
C ASN A 33 8.51 8.30 -11.81
N THR A 34 7.97 7.19 -12.29
CA THR A 34 6.83 7.18 -13.23
C THR A 34 5.50 6.91 -12.54
N ASP A 35 5.47 6.18 -11.43
CA ASP A 35 4.22 5.82 -10.77
C ASP A 35 3.70 6.95 -9.87
N ARG A 36 2.70 7.68 -10.38
CA ARG A 36 1.97 8.70 -9.61
C ARG A 36 0.78 8.15 -8.83
N GLN A 37 0.34 6.92 -9.11
CA GLN A 37 -0.79 6.32 -8.41
C GLN A 37 -0.39 5.81 -7.02
N MET A 38 0.87 5.40 -6.86
CA MET A 38 1.44 5.03 -5.55
C MET A 38 2.03 6.21 -4.76
N TYR A 39 1.55 7.43 -4.99
CA TYR A 39 1.92 8.61 -4.22
C TYR A 39 0.80 9.04 -3.27
N HIS A 40 1.09 9.06 -1.97
CA HIS A 40 0.16 9.55 -0.96
C HIS A 40 0.34 11.05 -0.75
N ALA A 41 -0.62 11.84 -1.23
CA ALA A 41 -0.57 13.30 -1.19
C ALA A 41 -0.62 13.89 0.23
N ASP A 42 -1.44 13.32 1.13
CA ASP A 42 -1.63 13.86 2.49
C ASP A 42 -0.40 13.67 3.38
N SER A 43 0.44 12.67 3.10
CA SER A 43 1.66 12.35 3.85
C SER A 43 2.94 12.61 3.05
N ASP A 44 2.84 13.20 1.86
CA ASP A 44 3.94 13.45 0.91
C ASP A 44 4.89 12.24 0.75
N THR A 45 4.32 11.03 0.72
CA THR A 45 5.08 9.79 0.74
C THR A 45 4.93 9.08 -0.60
N ARG A 46 6.06 8.92 -1.30
CA ARG A 46 6.15 8.07 -2.51
C ARG A 46 6.48 6.63 -2.12
N PHE A 47 6.05 5.70 -2.97
CA PHE A 47 6.55 4.34 -2.94
C PHE A 47 8.09 4.32 -3.02
N SER A 48 8.73 3.53 -2.16
CA SER A 48 10.19 3.41 -2.11
C SER A 48 10.57 1.94 -2.01
N CYS A 49 11.25 1.42 -3.04
CA CYS A 49 11.82 0.07 -3.01
C CYS A 49 13.05 0.04 -2.11
N ARG A 50 12.93 -0.59 -0.94
CA ARG A 50 14.06 -0.79 -0.01
C ARG A 50 14.88 -2.04 -0.32
N THR A 51 14.28 -3.00 -1.03
CA THR A 51 14.89 -4.29 -1.36
C THR A 51 14.60 -4.62 -2.82
N THR A 52 15.64 -4.73 -3.65
CA THR A 52 15.54 -4.96 -5.10
C THR A 52 15.16 -6.39 -5.46
N THR A 53 15.43 -7.36 -4.58
CA THR A 53 15.07 -8.78 -4.78
C THR A 53 13.57 -9.02 -4.66
N LEU A 54 12.87 -8.17 -3.92
CA LEU A 54 11.45 -8.34 -3.57
C LEU A 54 10.52 -8.16 -4.78
N ASN A 55 10.96 -7.43 -5.82
CA ASN A 55 10.14 -7.18 -7.02
C ASN A 55 9.72 -8.47 -7.74
N GLU A 56 10.57 -9.51 -7.74
CA GLU A 56 10.25 -10.80 -8.34
C GLU A 56 9.30 -11.62 -7.46
N ASP A 57 9.48 -11.54 -6.14
CA ASP A 57 8.66 -12.24 -5.14
C ASP A 57 7.23 -11.65 -5.07
N LEU A 58 7.10 -10.33 -5.25
CA LEU A 58 5.82 -9.62 -5.31
C LEU A 58 4.93 -10.13 -6.46
N GLY A 59 5.50 -10.58 -7.58
CA GLY A 59 4.75 -11.16 -8.69
C GLY A 59 4.22 -12.58 -8.42
N GLN A 60 4.68 -13.23 -7.36
CA GLN A 60 4.37 -14.62 -7.01
C GLN A 60 3.65 -14.75 -5.67
N VAL A 61 3.28 -13.64 -5.04
CA VAL A 61 2.62 -13.66 -3.74
C VAL A 61 1.20 -14.23 -3.84
N ALA A 62 0.92 -15.28 -3.08
CA ALA A 62 -0.40 -15.93 -3.04
C ALA A 62 -1.25 -15.53 -1.83
N TYR A 63 -0.61 -15.11 -0.74
CA TYR A 63 -1.27 -14.75 0.51
C TYR A 63 -0.77 -13.40 1.02
N VAL A 64 -1.71 -12.52 1.37
CA VAL A 64 -1.43 -11.23 1.99
C VAL A 64 -1.88 -11.29 3.44
N LEU A 65 -0.91 -11.16 4.37
CA LEU A 65 -1.20 -11.04 5.80
C LEU A 65 -1.27 -9.56 6.15
N SER A 66 -2.48 -9.08 6.42
CA SER A 66 -2.73 -7.69 6.77
C SER A 66 -2.91 -7.51 8.26
N ASP A 67 -2.23 -6.52 8.84
CA ASP A 67 -2.50 -6.10 10.22
C ASP A 67 -3.81 -5.29 10.28
N LYS A 68 -4.51 -5.34 11.43
CA LYS A 68 -5.79 -4.66 11.60
C LYS A 68 -5.60 -3.16 11.83
N THR A 69 -4.75 -2.79 12.78
CA THR A 69 -4.62 -1.40 13.23
C THR A 69 -3.50 -0.72 12.47
N GLY A 70 -3.76 0.43 11.86
CA GLY A 70 -2.76 1.17 11.08
C GLY A 70 -2.61 0.71 9.62
N THR A 71 -3.13 -0.48 9.25
CA THR A 71 -3.23 -0.92 7.85
C THR A 71 -4.68 -0.93 7.37
N LEU A 72 -5.55 -1.75 7.98
CA LEU A 72 -6.96 -1.81 7.56
C LEU A 72 -7.78 -0.63 8.08
N THR A 73 -7.49 -0.19 9.31
CA THR A 73 -8.20 0.93 9.94
C THR A 73 -7.23 2.04 10.33
N GLN A 74 -7.60 3.27 10.03
CA GLN A 74 -7.00 4.44 10.69
C GLN A 74 -7.38 4.41 12.17
N ASN A 75 -6.47 4.82 13.05
CA ASN A 75 -6.71 4.87 14.50
C ASN A 75 -7.57 6.08 14.88
N VAL A 76 -8.76 6.19 14.29
CA VAL A 76 -9.74 7.24 14.50
C VAL A 76 -11.11 6.59 14.61
N MET A 77 -11.74 6.69 15.78
CA MET A 77 -13.09 6.17 16.00
C MET A 77 -14.10 7.32 15.99
N GLY A 78 -15.06 7.25 15.06
CA GLY A 78 -16.19 8.17 14.99
C GLY A 78 -17.47 7.51 15.50
N PHE A 79 -18.26 8.25 16.27
CA PHE A 79 -19.61 7.80 16.64
C PHE A 79 -20.52 7.84 15.41
N VAL A 80 -21.15 6.70 15.08
CA VAL A 80 -22.05 6.60 13.92
C VAL A 80 -23.50 6.51 14.36
N TRP A 81 -23.82 5.52 15.22
CA TRP A 81 -25.17 5.24 15.68
C TRP A 81 -25.17 4.74 17.14
N ALA A 82 -26.26 5.00 17.84
CA ALA A 82 -26.66 4.37 19.10
C ALA A 82 -28.16 4.06 19.06
N SER A 83 -28.57 2.99 19.74
CA SER A 83 -29.99 2.67 19.96
C SER A 83 -30.31 2.86 21.44
N ILE A 84 -31.32 3.67 21.75
CA ILE A 84 -31.79 3.96 23.11
C ILE A 84 -33.32 3.84 23.10
N ASP A 85 -33.88 3.01 23.98
CA ASP A 85 -35.32 2.83 24.14
C ASP A 85 -36.06 2.57 22.81
N THR A 86 -35.58 1.61 22.02
CA THR A 86 -36.08 1.28 20.66
C THR A 86 -35.94 2.39 19.61
N GLN A 87 -35.35 3.52 19.96
CA GLN A 87 -35.12 4.63 19.05
C GLN A 87 -33.65 4.71 18.63
N LEU A 88 -33.42 4.78 17.31
CA LEU A 88 -32.10 4.81 16.71
C LEU A 88 -31.63 6.25 16.50
N TYR A 89 -30.52 6.63 17.13
CA TYR A 89 -29.87 7.94 17.03
C TYR A 89 -28.55 7.80 16.28
N GLY A 90 -28.34 8.57 15.22
CA GLY A 90 -27.07 8.54 14.52
C GLY A 90 -27.03 9.53 13.37
N LYS A 91 -25.81 9.85 12.94
CA LYS A 91 -25.59 10.75 11.80
C LYS A 91 -25.61 9.90 10.52
N GLN A 92 -26.39 10.30 9.51
CA GLN A 92 -26.31 9.63 8.21
C GLN A 92 -24.91 9.83 7.63
N VAL A 93 -24.26 8.72 7.30
CA VAL A 93 -22.98 8.72 6.59
C VAL A 93 -23.27 9.11 5.16
N THR A 94 -23.27 10.41 4.87
CA THR A 94 -23.20 10.90 3.50
C THR A 94 -21.84 10.50 2.95
N SER A 95 -21.80 9.89 1.76
CA SER A 95 -20.62 9.32 1.10
C SER A 95 -19.50 10.32 0.77
N ASP A 96 -19.64 11.59 1.18
CA ASP A 96 -18.70 12.66 0.90
C ASP A 96 -17.91 13.04 2.18
N PRO A 97 -16.59 12.75 2.25
CA PRO A 97 -15.75 13.04 3.42
C PRO A 97 -15.54 14.55 3.70
N LYS A 98 -16.10 15.45 2.89
CA LYS A 98 -15.97 16.92 3.04
C LYS A 98 -17.27 17.64 3.46
N ALA A 99 -18.37 16.93 3.69
CA ALA A 99 -19.66 17.56 4.01
C ALA A 99 -19.86 17.88 5.51
N CYS A 100 -18.92 17.52 6.38
CA CYS A 100 -19.12 17.64 7.84
C CYS A 100 -19.01 19.05 8.44
N THR A 101 -18.83 20.12 7.67
CA THR A 101 -18.67 21.47 8.22
C THR A 101 -19.92 22.33 8.31
N HIS A 102 -21.09 21.91 7.81
CA HIS A 102 -22.31 22.70 8.03
C HIS A 102 -23.59 21.86 7.88
N ILE A 103 -24.13 21.32 8.99
CA ILE A 103 -25.57 21.02 9.09
C ILE A 103 -26.04 21.38 10.50
N PRO A 104 -27.03 22.28 10.66
CA PRO A 104 -27.52 22.74 11.95
C PRO A 104 -28.27 21.65 12.72
N ASP A 105 -28.12 21.66 14.05
CA ASP A 105 -28.62 20.72 15.07
C ASP A 105 -30.16 20.60 15.21
N LYS A 106 -30.94 20.70 14.13
CA LYS A 106 -32.41 20.77 14.22
C LYS A 106 -33.13 19.79 13.29
N ALA A 107 -33.13 18.50 13.60
CA ALA A 107 -34.14 17.59 13.04
C ALA A 107 -34.34 16.25 13.79
N CYS A 108 -34.09 16.19 15.11
CA CYS A 108 -34.54 15.04 15.89
C CYS A 108 -35.18 15.53 17.19
N LYS A 109 -36.42 16.03 17.08
CA LYS A 109 -37.34 16.08 18.21
C LYS A 109 -38.36 14.97 18.04
N PRO A 110 -38.65 14.19 19.08
CA PRO A 110 -39.77 13.27 19.07
C PRO A 110 -41.08 14.06 19.19
N SER A 111 -42.03 13.80 18.29
CA SER A 111 -43.46 13.98 18.49
C SER A 111 -44.15 12.67 18.14
#